data_AF-A0A1G2TFQ1-F1
#
_entry.id   AF-A0A1G2TFQ1-F1
#
_cell.length_a   1.000
_cell.length_b   1.000
_cell.length_c   1.000
_cell.angle_alpha   90.00
_cell.angle_beta   90.00
_cell.angle_gamma   90.00
#
_symmetry.space_group_name_H-M   'P 1'
#
loop_
_entity.id
_entity.type
_entity.pdbx_description
1 polymer ?
#
loop_
_entity_poly.entity_id
_entity_poly.type
_entity_poly.pdbx_seq_one_letter_code
_entity_poly.pdbx_strand_id
1 'polypeptide(L)'
;MTFQQLGKKLGAIGIGFVTVMVVNNLFDYLLYPLVIGLLGPIKGGASMMVLALGLNYALVLVYNRTKQDWFGFEWLRLQQDVKAETFTGRVLRITLRGGRWPAFVFLSWEDPFKAFIFVRGRLPAGFKFTKLDWQWFIGANFLGNLIWILMVSGVIETIKRLFF
;
A
#
# COMPACT_ATOMS: atom_id res chain seq x y z
N MET A 1 -28.78 11.51 -0.96
CA MET A 1 -27.57 12.12 -0.39
C MET A 1 -27.54 13.57 -0.83
N THR A 2 -27.49 14.54 0.08
CA THR A 2 -27.43 15.97 -0.29
C THR A 2 -26.03 16.35 -0.79
N PHE A 3 -25.92 17.38 -1.64
CA PHE A 3 -24.63 17.86 -2.19
C PHE A 3 -23.59 18.13 -1.10
N GLN A 4 -24.01 18.68 0.04
CA GLN A 4 -23.13 18.92 1.20
C GLN A 4 -22.60 17.62 1.85
N GLN A 5 -23.42 16.56 1.90
CA GLN A 5 -22.99 15.26 2.42
C GLN A 5 -22.02 14.56 1.45
N LEU A 6 -22.23 14.74 0.14
CA LEU A 6 -21.33 14.22 -0.89
C LEU A 6 -19.96 14.92 -0.82
N GLY A 7 -19.94 16.24 -0.72
CA GLY A 7 -18.69 17.02 -0.58
C GLY A 7 -17.87 16.62 0.65
N LYS A 8 -18.51 16.43 1.81
CA LYS A 8 -17.82 15.95 3.03
C LYS A 8 -17.22 14.55 2.86
N LYS A 9 -17.92 13.63 2.19
CA LYS A 9 -17.41 12.29 1.91
C LYS A 9 -16.23 12.32 0.93
N LEU A 10 -16.33 13.09 -0.15
CA LEU A 10 -15.26 13.22 -1.13
C LEU A 10 -14.01 13.89 -0.53
N GLY A 11 -14.19 14.92 0.30
CA GLY A 11 -13.08 15.57 0.99
C GLY A 11 -12.33 14.62 1.93
N ALA A 12 -13.06 13.79 2.68
CA ALA A 12 -12.44 12.84 3.60
C ALA A 12 -11.71 11.68 2.88
N ILE A 13 -12.26 11.19 1.75
CA ILE A 13 -11.57 10.25 0.85
C ILE A 13 -10.29 10.88 0.30
N GLY A 14 -10.37 12.13 -0.16
CA GLY A 14 -9.22 12.86 -0.69
C GLY A 14 -8.11 13.03 0.33
N ILE A 15 -8.43 13.39 1.58
CA ILE A 15 -7.46 13.51 2.66
C ILE A 15 -6.76 12.17 2.94
N GLY A 16 -7.52 11.08 3.01
CA GLY A 16 -6.96 9.74 3.21
C GLY A 16 -5.98 9.36 2.10
N PHE A 17 -6.37 9.58 0.84
CA PHE A 17 -5.54 9.31 -0.33
C PHE A 17 -4.24 10.15 -0.34
N VAL A 18 -4.35 11.46 -0.11
CA VAL A 18 -3.19 12.36 -0.08
C VAL A 18 -2.26 12.01 1.08
N THR A 19 -2.81 11.66 2.25
CA THR A 19 -2.00 11.26 3.42
C THR A 19 -1.15 10.04 3.08
N VAL A 20 -1.76 8.99 2.49
CA VAL A 20 -1.04 7.78 2.09
C VAL A 20 0.00 8.10 1.02
N MET A 21 -0.34 8.92 0.02
CA MET A 21 0.58 9.31 -1.05
C MET A 21 1.80 10.07 -0.52
N VAL A 22 1.61 11.02 0.39
CA VAL A 22 2.71 11.79 1.00
C VAL A 22 3.60 10.87 1.83
N VAL A 23 2.99 10.01 2.64
CA VAL A 23 3.73 9.05 3.47
C VAL A 23 4.56 8.11 2.59
N ASN A 24 3.97 7.50 1.56
CA ASN A 24 4.68 6.59 0.66
C ASN A 24 5.81 7.32 -0.07
N ASN A 25 5.58 8.52 -0.59
CA ASN A 25 6.64 9.26 -1.30
C ASN A 25 7.84 9.60 -0.39
N LEU A 26 7.59 10.04 0.85
CA LEU A 26 8.65 10.30 1.82
C LEU A 26 9.39 9.01 2.19
N PHE A 27 8.66 7.91 2.32
CA PHE A 27 9.24 6.64 2.71
C PHE A 27 10.09 6.05 1.57
N ASP A 28 9.52 5.95 0.37
CA ASP A 28 10.09 5.21 -0.76
C ASP A 28 11.20 5.98 -1.49
N TYR A 29 11.05 7.31 -1.63
CA TYR A 29 12.00 8.11 -2.41
C TYR A 29 13.01 8.88 -1.58
N LEU A 30 12.77 9.06 -0.27
CA LEU A 30 13.70 9.76 0.60
C LEU A 30 14.31 8.81 1.64
N LEU A 31 13.47 8.15 2.44
CA LEU A 31 13.98 7.37 3.57
C LEU A 31 14.67 6.08 3.13
N TYR A 32 14.07 5.35 2.19
CA TYR A 32 14.60 4.10 1.66
C TYR A 32 16.01 4.25 1.06
N PRO A 33 16.25 5.16 0.09
CA PRO A 33 17.57 5.35 -0.48
C PRO A 33 18.59 5.83 0.54
N LEU A 34 18.20 6.73 1.46
CA LEU A 34 19.08 7.24 2.50
C LEU A 34 19.54 6.11 3.43
N VAL A 35 18.61 5.34 3.98
CA VAL A 35 18.91 4.29 4.96
C VAL A 35 19.68 3.13 4.33
N ILE A 36 19.30 2.70 3.12
CA ILE A 36 20.05 1.67 2.39
C ILE A 36 21.42 2.18 1.96
N GLY A 37 21.53 3.45 1.55
CA GLY A 37 22.81 4.07 1.20
C GLY A 37 23.80 4.09 2.36
N LEU A 38 23.31 4.39 3.57
CA LEU A 38 24.13 4.49 4.79
C LEU A 38 24.44 3.13 5.43
N LEU A 39 23.45 2.23 5.52
CA LEU A 39 23.57 0.97 6.27
C LEU A 39 23.80 -0.25 5.38
N GLY A 40 23.71 -0.08 4.06
CA GLY A 40 23.74 -1.13 3.07
C GLY A 40 22.41 -1.88 2.91
N PRO A 41 22.28 -2.73 1.88
CA PRO A 41 21.04 -3.43 1.54
C PRO A 41 20.46 -4.26 2.68
N ILE A 42 21.30 -5.00 3.41
CA ILE A 42 20.84 -5.96 4.41
C ILE A 42 20.35 -5.24 5.68
N LYS A 43 21.22 -4.43 6.32
CA LYS A 43 20.86 -3.73 7.57
C LYS A 43 19.84 -2.63 7.30
N GLY A 44 20.03 -1.87 6.22
CA GLY A 44 19.08 -0.84 5.80
C GLY A 44 17.72 -1.45 5.49
N GLY A 45 17.68 -2.48 4.64
CA GLY A 45 16.43 -3.16 4.30
C GLY A 45 15.70 -3.77 5.49
N ALA A 46 16.43 -4.43 6.42
CA ALA A 46 15.84 -4.95 7.65
C ALA A 46 15.20 -3.84 8.52
N SER A 47 15.91 -2.71 8.68
CA SER A 47 15.39 -1.57 9.46
C SER A 47 14.15 -0.94 8.81
N MET A 48 14.16 -0.77 7.48
CA MET A 48 13.04 -0.23 6.72
C MET A 48 11.82 -1.15 6.79
N MET A 49 12.02 -2.46 6.76
CA MET A 49 10.92 -3.43 6.86
C MET A 49 10.22 -3.39 8.22
N VAL A 50 10.96 -3.24 9.33
CA VAL A 50 10.36 -3.06 10.66
C VAL A 50 9.59 -1.75 10.74
N LEU A 51 10.18 -0.67 10.24
CA LEU A 51 9.56 0.66 10.26
C LEU A 51 8.29 0.69 9.39
N ALA A 52 8.34 0.12 8.18
CA ALA A 52 7.20 0.01 7.28
C ALA A 52 6.06 -0.81 7.91
N LEU A 53 6.39 -1.93 8.57
CA LEU A 53 5.40 -2.74 9.27
C LEU A 53 4.68 -1.94 10.36
N GLY A 54 5.42 -1.18 11.17
CA GLY A 54 4.84 -0.31 12.20
C GLY A 54 3.98 0.82 11.63
N LEU A 55 4.46 1.48 10.57
CA LEU A 55 3.76 2.57 9.89
C LEU A 55 2.48 2.10 9.21
N ASN A 56 2.55 1.00 8.45
CA ASN A 56 1.39 0.41 7.81
C ASN A 56 0.37 -0.08 8.84
N TYR A 57 0.83 -0.60 9.98
CA TYR A 57 -0.07 -0.98 11.06
C TYR A 57 -0.79 0.25 11.64
N ALA A 58 -0.08 1.35 11.86
CA ALA A 58 -0.67 2.61 12.30
C ALA A 58 -1.70 3.15 11.27
N LEU A 59 -1.39 3.07 9.96
CA LEU A 59 -2.33 3.44 8.90
C LEU A 59 -3.59 2.57 8.92
N VAL A 60 -3.47 1.26 9.17
CA VAL A 60 -4.64 0.38 9.35
C VAL A 60 -5.49 0.83 10.54
N LEU A 61 -4.87 1.21 11.66
CA LEU A 61 -5.60 1.71 12.83
C LEU A 61 -6.35 3.01 12.51
N VAL A 62 -5.72 3.94 11.78
CA VAL A 62 -6.34 5.20 11.35
C VAL A 62 -7.49 4.91 10.37
N TYR A 63 -7.27 4.06 9.38
CA TYR A 63 -8.29 3.65 8.42
C TYR A 63 -9.51 3.04 9.11
N ASN A 64 -9.30 2.15 10.09
CA ASN A 64 -10.40 1.56 10.85
C ASN A 64 -11.20 2.62 11.65
N ARG A 65 -10.53 3.65 12.17
CA ARG A 65 -11.19 4.75 12.90
C ARG A 65 -12.07 5.60 12.00
N THR A 66 -11.66 5.85 10.75
CA THR A 66 -12.43 6.72 9.84
C THR A 66 -13.65 6.04 9.25
N LYS A 67 -13.73 4.70 9.28
CA LYS A 67 -14.86 3.89 8.77
C LYS A 67 -15.22 4.22 7.31
N GLN A 68 -14.30 4.80 6.54
CA GLN A 68 -14.50 5.23 5.16
C GLN A 68 -13.68 4.38 4.21
N ASP A 69 -14.25 4.08 3.05
CA ASP A 69 -13.53 3.44 1.97
C ASP A 69 -12.67 4.47 1.24
N TRP A 70 -11.43 4.64 1.70
CA TRP A 70 -10.46 5.59 1.12
C TRP A 70 -10.07 5.26 -0.32
N PHE A 71 -10.16 3.99 -0.70
CA PHE A 71 -9.65 3.50 -1.99
C PHE A 71 -10.75 3.08 -2.97
N GLY A 72 -12.00 3.13 -2.54
CA GLY A 72 -13.14 2.70 -3.36
C GLY A 72 -13.14 1.19 -3.64
N PHE A 73 -12.43 0.38 -2.84
CA PHE A 73 -12.35 -1.07 -3.07
C PHE A 73 -13.69 -1.77 -2.88
N GLU A 74 -14.56 -1.28 -2.00
CA GLU A 74 -15.93 -1.81 -1.86
C GLU A 74 -16.74 -1.52 -3.12
N TRP A 75 -16.66 -0.30 -3.62
CA TRP A 75 -17.34 0.09 -4.86
C TRP A 75 -16.83 -0.68 -6.08
N LEU A 76 -15.51 -0.82 -6.21
CA LEU A 76 -14.87 -1.58 -7.29
C LEU A 76 -15.24 -3.07 -7.25
N ARG A 77 -15.41 -3.66 -6.07
CA ARG A 77 -15.87 -5.05 -5.93
C ARG A 77 -17.31 -5.25 -6.37
N LEU A 78 -18.16 -4.26 -6.11
CA LEU A 78 -19.56 -4.27 -6.55
C LEU A 78 -19.70 -4.01 -8.05
N GLN A 79 -18.73 -3.33 -8.65
CA GLN A 79 -18.75 -2.92 -10.05
C GLN A 79 -17.88 -3.80 -10.96
N GLN A 80 -18.08 -5.13 -10.91
CA GLN A 80 -17.33 -6.10 -11.74
C GLN A 80 -17.37 -5.83 -13.27
N ASP A 81 -18.26 -4.95 -13.73
CA ASP A 81 -18.47 -4.63 -15.15
C ASP A 81 -17.97 -3.25 -15.64
N VAL A 82 -17.27 -2.44 -14.84
CA VAL A 82 -16.83 -1.12 -15.33
C VAL A 82 -15.77 -1.25 -16.43
N LYS A 83 -16.02 -0.55 -17.53
CA LYS A 83 -15.06 -0.31 -18.62
C LYS A 83 -14.00 0.68 -18.12
N ALA A 84 -12.91 0.18 -17.54
CA ALA A 84 -11.78 1.02 -17.17
C ALA A 84 -10.87 1.24 -18.40
N GLU A 85 -10.78 2.48 -18.89
CA GLU A 85 -10.01 2.84 -20.10
C GLU A 85 -8.54 3.21 -19.82
N THR A 86 -8.16 3.44 -18.55
CA THR A 86 -6.79 3.80 -18.15
C THR A 86 -5.89 2.58 -17.92
N PHE A 87 -4.57 2.71 -18.14
CA PHE A 87 -3.59 1.61 -17.98
C PHE A 87 -3.62 0.99 -16.58
N THR A 88 -3.64 1.81 -15.53
CA THR A 88 -3.83 1.39 -14.14
C THR A 88 -5.18 0.72 -13.90
N GLY A 89 -6.25 1.21 -14.54
CA GLY A 89 -7.57 0.58 -14.50
C GLY A 89 -7.61 -0.79 -15.19
N ARG A 90 -6.84 -0.96 -16.26
CA ARG A 90 -6.70 -2.23 -17.01
C ARG A 90 -5.92 -3.26 -16.21
N VAL A 91 -4.81 -2.85 -15.58
CA VAL A 91 -4.03 -3.69 -14.66
C VAL A 91 -4.90 -4.08 -13.47
N LEU A 92 -5.57 -3.12 -12.81
CA LEU A 92 -6.47 -3.40 -11.70
C LEU A 92 -7.59 -4.37 -12.11
N ARG A 93 -8.16 -4.25 -13.32
CA ARG A 93 -9.17 -5.18 -13.85
C ARG A 93 -8.66 -6.59 -14.08
N ILE A 94 -7.51 -6.75 -14.74
CA ILE A 94 -6.87 -8.06 -14.96
C ILE A 94 -6.61 -8.74 -13.61
N THR A 95 -6.11 -7.94 -12.68
CA THR A 95 -5.77 -8.32 -11.32
C THR A 95 -7.00 -8.70 -10.48
N LEU A 96 -8.12 -7.98 -10.61
CA LEU A 96 -9.41 -8.32 -9.98
C LEU A 96 -10.08 -9.55 -10.61
N ARG A 97 -9.93 -9.75 -11.93
CA ARG A 97 -10.46 -10.93 -12.66
C ARG A 97 -9.61 -12.19 -12.46
N GLY A 98 -8.30 -12.03 -12.26
CA GLY A 98 -7.34 -13.12 -12.02
C GLY A 98 -7.41 -13.72 -10.61
N GLY A 99 -8.29 -13.22 -9.75
CA GLY A 99 -8.51 -13.71 -8.39
C GLY A 99 -7.74 -12.93 -7.32
N ARG A 100 -7.95 -13.32 -6.05
CA ARG A 100 -7.42 -12.56 -4.89
C ARG A 100 -5.89 -12.52 -4.83
N TRP A 101 -5.20 -13.55 -5.35
CA TRP A 101 -3.74 -13.66 -5.24
C TRP A 101 -2.99 -12.67 -6.14
N PRO A 102 -3.24 -12.63 -7.47
CA PRO A 102 -2.58 -11.63 -8.32
C PRO A 102 -2.80 -10.19 -7.84
N ALA A 103 -4.00 -9.89 -7.34
CA ALA A 103 -4.32 -8.61 -6.72
C ALA A 103 -3.54 -8.30 -5.47
N PHE A 104 -3.40 -9.29 -4.60
CA PHE A 104 -2.59 -9.11 -3.43
C PHE A 104 -1.12 -8.90 -3.79
N VAL A 105 -0.53 -9.65 -4.75
CA VAL A 105 0.88 -9.47 -5.14
C VAL A 105 1.12 -8.08 -5.72
N PHE A 106 0.30 -7.68 -6.70
CA PHE A 106 0.43 -6.38 -7.35
C PHE A 106 0.26 -5.23 -6.35
N LEU A 107 -0.78 -5.28 -5.51
CA LEU A 107 -0.99 -4.26 -4.51
C LEU A 107 0.09 -4.30 -3.43
N SER A 108 0.66 -5.46 -3.09
CA SER A 108 1.73 -5.52 -2.08
C SER A 108 2.99 -4.82 -2.58
N TRP A 109 3.28 -4.92 -3.88
CA TRP A 109 4.37 -4.18 -4.50
C TRP A 109 4.10 -2.67 -4.49
N GLU A 110 2.90 -2.25 -4.88
CA GLU A 110 2.56 -0.83 -4.95
C GLU A 110 2.45 -0.18 -3.56
N ASP A 111 1.72 -0.83 -2.66
CA ASP A 111 1.50 -0.39 -1.29
C ASP A 111 0.98 -1.56 -0.42
N PRO A 112 1.82 -2.11 0.49
CA PRO A 112 1.43 -3.19 1.40
C PRO A 112 0.17 -2.90 2.22
N PHE A 113 -0.07 -1.64 2.60
CA PHE A 113 -1.27 -1.25 3.32
C PHE A 113 -2.51 -1.41 2.44
N LYS A 114 -2.46 -0.97 1.17
CA LYS A 114 -3.57 -1.19 0.22
C LYS A 114 -3.81 -2.66 -0.06
N ALA A 115 -2.77 -3.48 -0.16
CA ALA A 115 -2.92 -4.92 -0.37
C ALA A 115 -3.68 -5.60 0.77
N PHE A 116 -3.35 -5.25 2.02
CA PHE A 116 -4.03 -5.77 3.19
C PHE A 116 -5.50 -5.31 3.25
N ILE A 117 -5.75 -4.01 3.08
CA ILE A 117 -7.11 -3.46 3.04
C ILE A 117 -7.93 -4.06 1.90
N PHE A 118 -7.30 -4.29 0.75
CA PHE A 118 -7.93 -5.00 -0.35
C PHE A 118 -8.33 -6.40 0.11
N VAL A 119 -7.40 -7.27 0.50
CA VAL A 119 -7.75 -8.67 0.85
C VAL A 119 -8.79 -8.74 1.95
N ARG A 120 -8.71 -7.86 2.95
CA ARG A 120 -9.57 -7.92 4.12
C ARG A 120 -10.92 -7.23 3.94
N GLY A 121 -10.99 -6.15 3.16
CA GLY A 121 -12.14 -5.26 3.10
C GLY A 121 -12.28 -4.40 4.35
N ARG A 122 -13.46 -3.80 4.52
CA ARG A 122 -13.73 -2.88 5.63
C ARG A 122 -13.67 -3.57 6.99
N LEU A 123 -12.96 -2.92 7.92
CA LEU A 123 -12.80 -3.40 9.29
C LEU A 123 -13.92 -2.82 10.18
N PRO A 124 -14.55 -3.65 11.03
CA PRO A 124 -15.51 -3.17 12.02
C PRO A 124 -14.83 -2.41 13.16
N ALA A 125 -15.60 -1.54 13.83
CA ALA A 125 -15.12 -0.82 15.01
C ALA A 125 -14.70 -1.80 16.12
N GLY A 126 -13.55 -1.56 16.75
CA GLY A 126 -13.00 -2.45 17.80
C GLY A 126 -12.36 -3.74 17.27
N PHE A 127 -12.12 -3.82 15.96
CA PHE A 127 -11.52 -4.99 15.32
C PHE A 127 -10.13 -5.33 15.88
N LYS A 128 -9.90 -6.64 16.06
CA LYS A 128 -8.61 -7.25 16.41
C LYS A 128 -8.18 -8.16 15.27
N PHE A 129 -6.89 -8.11 14.94
CA PHE A 129 -6.33 -8.96 13.89
C PHE A 129 -6.43 -10.44 14.30
N THR A 130 -7.02 -11.25 13.43
CA THR A 130 -6.93 -12.72 13.53
C THR A 130 -5.54 -13.20 13.10
N LYS A 131 -5.23 -14.48 13.33
CA LYS A 131 -3.97 -15.08 12.82
C LYS A 131 -3.83 -14.93 11.31
N LEU A 132 -4.93 -15.12 10.57
CA LEU A 132 -4.94 -14.97 9.12
C LEU A 132 -4.73 -13.52 8.69
N ASP A 133 -5.28 -12.56 9.43
CA ASP A 133 -5.06 -11.13 9.17
C ASP A 133 -3.59 -10.75 9.33
N TRP A 134 -2.94 -11.25 10.40
CA TRP A 134 -1.50 -11.07 10.57
C TRP A 134 -0.68 -11.70 9.44
N GLN A 135 -1.06 -12.88 8.95
CA GLN A 135 -0.38 -13.52 7.82
C GLN A 135 -0.47 -12.67 6.55
N TRP A 136 -1.66 -12.18 6.20
CA TRP A 136 -1.83 -11.31 5.03
C TRP A 136 -1.11 -9.98 5.20
N PHE A 137 -1.18 -9.37 6.39
CA PHE A 137 -0.54 -8.11 6.69
C PHE A 137 1.00 -8.21 6.62
N ILE A 138 1.58 -9.20 7.30
CA ILE A 138 3.01 -9.46 7.28
C ILE A 138 3.45 -9.87 5.88
N GLY A 139 2.70 -10.74 5.21
CA GLY A 139 3.00 -11.17 3.84
C GLY A 139 3.05 -10.00 2.86
N ALA A 140 2.10 -9.06 2.95
CA ALA A 140 2.08 -7.88 2.09
C ALA A 140 3.29 -6.99 2.35
N ASN A 141 3.57 -6.73 3.62
CA ASN A 141 4.73 -5.92 4.01
C ASN A 141 6.03 -6.57 3.56
N PHE A 142 6.21 -7.86 3.83
CA PHE A 142 7.42 -8.57 3.44
C PHE A 142 7.63 -8.53 1.92
N LEU A 143 6.59 -8.83 1.15
CA LEU A 143 6.67 -8.83 -0.31
C LEU A 143 6.99 -7.44 -0.88
N GLY A 144 6.26 -6.41 -0.45
CA GLY A 144 6.48 -5.03 -0.91
C GLY A 144 7.85 -4.49 -0.54
N ASN A 145 8.25 -4.66 0.72
CA ASN A 145 9.56 -4.20 1.20
C ASN A 145 10.69 -4.94 0.50
N LEU A 146 10.59 -6.26 0.27
CA LEU A 146 11.63 -7.02 -0.44
C LEU A 146 11.85 -6.48 -1.86
N ILE A 147 10.78 -6.17 -2.59
CA ILE A 147 10.87 -5.61 -3.95
C ILE A 147 11.56 -4.23 -3.90
N TRP A 148 11.15 -3.36 -2.98
CA TRP A 148 11.75 -2.03 -2.82
C TRP A 148 13.22 -2.08 -2.41
N ILE A 149 13.59 -2.96 -1.48
CA ILE A 149 14.99 -3.17 -1.07
C ILE A 149 15.83 -3.58 -2.29
N LEU A 150 15.36 -4.52 -3.10
CA LEU A 150 16.08 -4.99 -4.29
C LEU A 150 16.22 -3.87 -5.33
N MET A 151 15.14 -3.15 -5.63
CA MET A 151 15.15 -2.04 -6.59
C MET A 151 16.11 -0.93 -6.15
N VAL A 152 15.98 -0.43 -4.92
CA VAL A 152 16.81 0.67 -4.40
C VAL A 152 18.27 0.25 -4.30
N SER A 153 18.55 -0.97 -3.84
CA SER A 153 19.91 -1.48 -3.78
C SER A 153 20.53 -1.61 -5.17
N GLY A 154 19.77 -2.10 -6.16
CA GLY A 154 20.20 -2.19 -7.55
C GLY A 154 20.51 -0.82 -8.16
N VAL A 155 19.68 0.19 -7.88
CA VAL A 155 19.91 1.58 -8.33
C VAL A 155 21.16 2.14 -7.68
N ILE A 156 21.32 2.01 -6.36
CA ILE A 156 22.51 2.50 -5.64
C ILE A 156 23.79 1.84 -6.16
N GLU A 157 23.79 0.53 -6.36
CA GLU A 157 24.93 -0.22 -6.88
C GLU A 157 25.28 0.21 -8.31
N THR A 158 24.27 0.44 -9.16
CA THR A 158 24.47 0.94 -10.53
C THR A 158 25.09 2.34 -10.52
N ILE A 159 24.59 3.24 -9.67
CA ILE A 159 25.15 4.59 -9.51
C ILE A 159 26.60 4.51 -9.04
N LYS A 160 26.90 3.67 -8.05
CA LYS A 160 28.28 3.49 -7.56
C LYS A 160 29.22 3.09 -8.68
N ARG A 161 28.85 2.12 -9.51
CA ARG A 161 29.67 1.63 -10.63
C ARG A 161 29.88 2.63 -11.77
N LEU A 162 28.95 3.57 -11.95
CA LEU A 162 29.03 4.56 -13.03
C LEU A 162 29.86 5.79 -12.65
N PHE A 163 29.92 6.13 -11.36
CA PHE A 163 30.51 7.38 -10.88
C PHE A 163 31.72 7.21 -9.95
N PHE A 164 32.00 6.00 -9.48
CA PHE A 164 33.13 5.66 -8.61
C PHE A 164 33.84 4.39 -9.11
#